data_AF-A0A072NRC3-F1
#
_entry.id   AF-A0A072NRC3-F1
#
_cell.length_a   1.000
_cell.length_b   1.000
_cell.length_c   1.000
_cell.angle_alpha   90.00
_cell.angle_beta   90.00
_cell.angle_gamma   90.00
#
_symmetry.space_group_name_H-M   'P 1'
#
loop_
_entity.id
_entity.type
_entity.pdbx_description
1 polymer ?
#
loop_
_entity_poly.entity_id
_entity_poly.type
_entity_poly.pdbx_seq_one_letter_code
_entity_poly.pdbx_strand_id
1 'polypeptide(L)'
;MADTKALGKQIETHRKELEAMRADEAELSRLHAEKSAELEAMRSGKSRDFAGMAALEGQRAALHTMLEEQRAEIAQTEARISDLEGQQAKQSRYDRLTATAAAIRKAQDEQHAGILALVDTVKAAMGQLIERREDWHTLRARFIEDALALGVPIHNQGWDQMKLDQARAFMHDLEERGADVEALKVNPFGEDWQQRTRVDTDYRFPFIPQGELHPYADFDERILRLVARLYSDAVTAYLVADAPKARAYRESNGGKA
;
A
#
# COMPACT_ATOMS: atom_id res chain seq x y z
N MET A 1 18.24 9.72 -19.83
CA MET A 1 18.30 10.43 -18.53
C MET A 1 19.76 10.50 -18.13
N ALA A 2 20.27 11.69 -17.81
CA ALA A 2 21.66 11.83 -17.38
C ALA A 2 21.81 11.16 -16.01
N ASP A 3 22.76 10.24 -15.89
CA ASP A 3 23.10 9.56 -14.64
C ASP A 3 23.62 10.61 -13.63
N THR A 4 23.11 10.60 -12.39
CA THR A 4 23.55 11.52 -11.32
C THR A 4 25.06 11.44 -11.09
N LYS A 5 25.67 10.28 -11.37
CA LYS A 5 27.11 10.07 -11.35
C LYS A 5 27.83 10.81 -12.48
N ALA A 6 27.24 10.86 -13.68
CA ALA A 6 27.78 11.59 -14.81
C ALA A 6 27.74 13.11 -14.57
N LEU A 7 26.64 13.61 -14.01
CA LEU A 7 26.52 15.03 -13.60
C LEU A 7 27.55 15.39 -12.53
N GLY A 8 27.74 14.54 -11.51
CA GLY A 8 28.76 14.74 -10.49
C GLY A 8 30.17 14.84 -11.07
N LYS A 9 30.51 14.00 -12.05
CA LYS A 9 31.80 14.06 -12.75
C LYS A 9 31.98 15.37 -13.54
N GLN A 10 30.94 15.82 -14.24
CA GLN A 10 30.97 17.10 -14.97
C GLN A 10 31.17 18.30 -14.05
N ILE A 11 30.47 18.33 -12.91
CA ILE A 11 30.64 19.36 -11.88
C ILE A 11 32.08 19.38 -11.38
N GLU A 12 32.66 18.21 -11.10
CA GLU A 12 34.04 18.13 -10.62
C GLU A 12 35.06 18.60 -11.68
N THR A 13 34.85 18.25 -12.95
CA THR A 13 35.68 18.75 -14.05
C THR A 13 35.64 20.28 -14.13
N HIS A 14 34.45 20.88 -14.14
CA HIS A 14 34.33 22.35 -14.21
C HIS A 14 34.89 23.05 -12.97
N ARG A 15 34.82 22.44 -11.78
CA ARG A 15 35.46 23.00 -10.58
C ARG A 15 36.98 23.03 -10.71
N LYS A 16 37.59 22.00 -11.28
CA LYS A 16 39.04 21.97 -11.55
C LYS A 16 39.44 23.01 -12.59
N GLU A 17 38.64 23.16 -13.64
CA GLU A 17 38.82 24.22 -14.65
C GLU A 17 38.72 25.61 -14.00
N LEU A 18 37.74 25.83 -13.13
CA LEU A 18 37.57 27.08 -12.39
C LEU A 18 38.76 27.41 -11.48
N GLU A 19 39.30 26.41 -10.78
CA GLU A 19 40.51 26.58 -9.96
C GLU A 19 41.71 26.98 -10.80
N ALA A 20 41.90 26.35 -11.97
CA ALA A 20 42.95 26.73 -12.91
C ALA A 20 42.77 28.17 -13.41
N MET A 21 41.55 28.54 -13.84
CA MET A 21 41.25 29.89 -14.32
C MET A 21 41.50 30.97 -13.26
N ARG A 22 41.20 30.68 -11.98
CA ARG A 22 41.49 31.59 -10.86
C ARG A 22 42.99 31.74 -10.58
N ALA A 23 43.75 30.67 -10.77
CA ALA A 23 45.22 30.74 -10.68
C ALA A 23 45.78 31.63 -11.81
N ASP A 24 45.27 31.47 -13.03
CA ASP A 24 45.66 32.30 -14.17
C ASP A 24 45.28 33.78 -13.96
N GLU A 25 44.08 34.07 -13.43
CA GLU A 25 43.66 35.44 -13.08
C GLU A 25 44.61 36.07 -12.04
N ALA A 26 45.02 35.31 -11.03
CA ALA A 26 45.95 35.79 -10.01
C ALA A 26 47.32 36.14 -10.61
N GLU A 27 47.82 35.32 -11.54
CA GLU A 27 49.09 35.59 -12.23
C GLU A 27 48.98 36.80 -13.16
N LEU A 28 47.90 36.92 -13.94
CA LEU A 28 47.64 38.10 -14.77
C LEU A 28 47.54 39.37 -13.91
N SER A 29 46.91 39.30 -12.75
CA SER A 29 46.81 40.41 -11.80
C SER A 29 48.18 40.81 -11.25
N ARG A 30 49.04 39.82 -10.96
CA ARG A 30 50.43 40.05 -10.53
C ARG A 30 51.24 40.76 -11.62
N LEU A 31 51.18 40.26 -12.85
CA LEU A 31 51.87 40.88 -14.01
C LEU A 31 51.37 42.29 -14.28
N HIS A 32 50.05 42.52 -14.20
CA HIS A 32 49.47 43.84 -14.36
C HIS A 32 49.97 44.82 -13.28
N ALA A 33 50.06 44.39 -12.03
CA ALA A 33 50.59 45.20 -10.92
C ALA A 33 52.09 45.51 -11.11
N GLU A 34 52.88 44.53 -11.56
CA GLU A 34 54.31 44.71 -11.86
C GLU A 34 54.52 45.75 -12.97
N LYS A 35 53.78 45.65 -14.07
CA LYS A 35 53.84 46.62 -15.18
C LYS A 35 53.37 48.01 -14.78
N SER A 36 52.38 48.09 -13.88
CA SER A 36 51.92 49.37 -13.31
C SER A 36 53.00 50.02 -12.44
N ALA A 37 53.70 49.23 -11.61
CA ALA A 37 54.79 49.72 -10.79
C ALA A 37 56.00 50.16 -11.62
N GLU A 38 56.33 49.43 -12.69
CA GLU A 38 57.41 49.77 -13.63
C GLU A 38 57.15 51.10 -14.35
N LEU A 39 55.91 51.32 -14.81
CA LEU A 39 55.47 52.60 -15.38
C LEU A 39 55.59 53.75 -14.38
N GLU A 40 55.15 53.55 -13.13
CA GLU A 40 55.22 54.57 -12.09
C GLU A 40 56.67 54.90 -11.69
N ALA A 41 57.56 53.90 -11.67
CA ALA A 41 58.99 54.08 -11.48
C ALA A 41 59.63 54.91 -12.60
N MET A 42 59.26 54.68 -13.87
CA MET A 42 59.77 55.47 -15.00
C MET A 42 59.26 56.91 -15.00
N ARG A 43 57.98 57.12 -14.64
CA ARG A 43 57.38 58.46 -14.51
C ARG A 43 58.02 59.25 -13.38
N SER A 44 58.17 58.64 -12.20
CA SER A 44 58.74 59.27 -11.01
C SER A 44 60.24 59.55 -11.15
N GLY A 45 60.98 58.68 -11.85
CA GLY A 45 62.39 58.86 -12.18
C GLY A 45 62.69 59.90 -13.27
N LYS A 46 61.67 60.60 -13.83
CA LYS A 46 61.81 61.54 -14.96
C LYS A 46 62.53 60.92 -16.17
N SER A 47 62.27 59.65 -16.46
CA SER A 47 62.82 58.98 -17.64
C SER A 47 62.41 59.73 -18.92
N ARG A 48 63.36 59.89 -19.85
CA ARG A 48 63.10 60.48 -21.18
C ARG A 48 62.75 59.43 -22.24
N ASP A 49 62.63 58.16 -21.85
CA ASP A 49 62.26 57.07 -22.74
C ASP A 49 60.73 56.98 -22.92
N PHE A 50 60.21 57.82 -23.80
CA PHE A 50 58.79 57.83 -24.14
C PHE A 50 58.36 56.57 -24.90
N ALA A 51 59.26 55.93 -25.65
CA ALA A 51 58.96 54.72 -26.39
C ALA A 51 58.79 53.53 -25.43
N GLY A 52 59.68 53.40 -24.44
CA GLY A 52 59.56 52.42 -23.36
C GLY A 52 58.28 52.60 -22.53
N MET A 53 57.93 53.84 -22.16
CA MET A 53 56.67 54.13 -21.47
C MET A 53 55.43 53.74 -22.30
N ALA A 54 55.38 54.11 -23.58
CA ALA A 54 54.26 53.76 -24.45
C ALA A 54 54.12 52.23 -24.62
N ALA A 55 55.24 51.51 -24.75
CA ALA A 55 55.24 50.05 -24.85
C ALA A 55 54.69 49.39 -23.57
N LEU A 56 55.12 49.85 -22.38
CA LEU A 56 54.59 49.33 -21.11
C LEU A 56 53.11 49.69 -20.90
N GLU A 57 52.67 50.88 -21.30
CA GLU A 57 51.26 51.27 -21.21
C GLU A 57 50.39 50.37 -22.10
N GLY A 58 50.89 50.03 -23.30
CA GLY A 58 50.26 49.07 -24.20
C GLY A 58 50.21 47.65 -23.62
N GLN A 59 51.29 47.17 -23.00
CA GLN A 59 51.31 45.89 -22.30
C GLN A 59 50.33 45.86 -21.12
N ARG A 60 50.28 46.94 -20.32
CA ARG A 60 49.33 47.06 -19.21
C ARG A 60 47.88 47.02 -19.70
N ALA A 61 47.58 47.75 -20.77
CA ALA A 61 46.25 47.75 -21.38
C ALA A 61 45.84 46.35 -21.88
N ALA A 62 46.76 45.63 -22.54
CA ALA A 62 46.51 44.25 -22.97
C ALA A 62 46.24 43.31 -21.79
N LEU A 63 47.05 43.39 -20.72
CA LEU A 63 46.83 42.61 -19.50
C LEU A 63 45.49 42.94 -18.83
N HIS A 64 45.06 44.20 -18.88
CA HIS A 64 43.76 44.61 -18.36
C HIS A 64 42.61 43.96 -19.13
N THR A 65 42.65 43.96 -20.47
CA THR A 65 41.65 43.27 -21.30
C THR A 65 41.64 41.77 -21.03
N MET A 66 42.80 41.13 -20.95
CA MET A 66 42.88 39.70 -20.60
C MET A 66 42.28 39.39 -19.23
N LEU A 67 42.45 40.27 -18.23
CA LEU A 67 41.82 40.12 -16.92
C LEU A 67 40.29 40.25 -16.98
N GLU A 68 39.77 41.16 -17.78
CA GLU A 68 38.32 41.31 -17.98
C GLU A 68 37.71 40.08 -18.66
N GLU A 69 38.38 39.56 -19.69
CA GLU A 69 38.00 38.31 -20.38
C GLU A 69 38.04 37.12 -19.41
N GLN A 70 39.13 36.95 -18.67
CA GLN A 70 39.28 35.86 -17.70
C GLN A 70 38.18 35.89 -16.63
N ARG A 71 37.84 37.08 -16.10
CA ARG A 71 36.76 37.24 -15.13
C ARG A 71 35.40 36.88 -15.72
N ALA A 72 35.15 37.21 -16.99
CA ALA A 72 33.93 36.83 -17.66
C ALA A 72 33.82 35.30 -17.85
N GLU A 73 34.91 34.64 -18.21
CA GLU A 73 34.98 33.18 -18.34
C GLU A 73 34.78 32.46 -17.00
N ILE A 74 35.39 32.98 -15.92
CA ILE A 74 35.16 32.51 -14.54
C ILE A 74 33.67 32.60 -14.19
N ALA A 75 33.05 33.77 -14.40
CA ALA A 75 31.64 33.98 -14.09
C ALA A 75 30.72 33.05 -14.90
N GLN A 76 31.03 32.81 -16.18
CA GLN A 76 30.30 31.87 -17.01
C GLN A 76 30.43 30.43 -16.49
N THR A 77 31.61 30.04 -16.04
CA THR A 77 31.87 28.69 -15.52
C THR A 77 31.19 28.48 -14.16
N GLU A 78 31.17 29.49 -13.29
CA GLU A 78 30.42 29.45 -12.03
C GLU A 78 28.92 29.27 -12.28
N ALA A 79 28.35 30.02 -13.24
CA ALA A 79 26.95 29.85 -13.64
C ALA A 79 26.69 28.43 -14.18
N ARG A 80 27.61 27.88 -14.98
CA ARG A 80 27.51 26.51 -15.50
C ARG A 80 27.52 25.46 -14.40
N ILE A 81 28.38 25.61 -13.38
CA ILE A 81 28.43 24.72 -12.21
C ILE A 81 27.10 24.79 -11.45
N SER A 82 26.59 26.00 -11.18
CA SER A 82 25.31 26.20 -10.49
C SER A 82 24.15 25.53 -11.23
N ASP A 83 24.11 25.65 -12.57
CA ASP A 83 23.09 24.98 -13.39
C ASP A 83 23.17 23.46 -13.29
N LEU A 84 24.38 22.90 -13.35
CA LEU A 84 24.60 21.46 -13.24
C LEU A 84 24.24 20.92 -11.86
N GLU A 85 24.57 21.64 -10.78
CA GLU A 85 24.14 21.31 -9.41
C GLU A 85 22.61 21.32 -9.30
N GLY A 86 21.95 22.32 -9.90
CA GLY A 86 20.50 22.38 -9.98
C GLY A 86 19.90 21.18 -10.74
N GLN A 87 20.52 20.75 -11.83
CA GLN A 87 20.12 19.55 -12.57
C GLN A 87 20.32 18.27 -11.75
N GLN A 88 21.45 18.13 -11.06
CA GLN A 88 21.74 16.99 -10.20
C GLN A 88 20.72 16.89 -9.07
N ALA A 89 20.39 18.00 -8.40
CA ALA A 89 19.40 18.02 -7.34
C ALA A 89 18.00 17.62 -7.85
N LYS A 90 17.61 18.05 -9.05
CA LYS A 90 16.36 17.62 -9.70
C LYS A 90 16.37 16.13 -10.00
N GLN A 91 17.45 15.61 -10.58
CA GLN A 91 17.59 14.18 -10.88
C GLN A 91 17.49 13.34 -9.60
N SER A 92 18.18 13.71 -8.52
CA SER A 92 18.08 13.01 -7.23
C SER A 92 16.69 13.06 -6.59
N ARG A 93 15.85 14.06 -6.94
CA ARG A 93 14.44 14.07 -6.54
C ARG A 93 13.62 13.08 -7.37
N TYR A 94 13.85 13.03 -8.69
CA TYR A 94 13.19 12.05 -9.57
C TYR A 94 13.55 10.60 -9.19
N ASP A 95 14.81 10.33 -8.86
CA ASP A 95 15.25 8.99 -8.44
C ASP A 95 14.53 8.55 -7.16
N ARG A 96 14.39 9.47 -6.17
CA ARG A 96 13.63 9.22 -4.95
C ARG A 96 12.16 8.96 -5.23
N LEU A 97 11.52 9.79 -6.06
CA LEU A 97 10.11 9.59 -6.44
C LEU A 97 9.90 8.24 -7.14
N THR A 98 10.83 7.85 -8.01
CA THR A 98 10.79 6.56 -8.71
C THR A 98 10.91 5.40 -7.73
N ALA A 99 11.83 5.48 -6.77
CA ALA A 99 11.98 4.48 -5.72
C ALA A 99 10.73 4.39 -4.83
N THR A 100 10.13 5.52 -4.44
CA THR A 100 8.88 5.54 -3.67
C THR A 100 7.72 4.94 -4.47
N ALA A 101 7.59 5.26 -5.76
CA ALA A 101 6.55 4.69 -6.61
C ALA A 101 6.70 3.15 -6.74
N ALA A 102 7.93 2.66 -6.88
CA ALA A 102 8.20 1.22 -6.90
C ALA A 102 7.84 0.54 -5.57
N ALA A 103 8.16 1.18 -4.44
CA ALA A 103 7.79 0.68 -3.11
C ALA A 103 6.27 0.62 -2.90
N ILE A 104 5.54 1.67 -3.32
CA ILE A 104 4.08 1.70 -3.26
C ILE A 104 3.48 0.57 -4.11
N ARG A 105 3.98 0.38 -5.34
CA ARG A 105 3.50 -0.69 -6.21
C ARG A 105 3.73 -2.07 -5.60
N LYS A 106 4.90 -2.30 -5.01
CA LYS A 106 5.20 -3.54 -4.30
C LYS A 106 4.24 -3.77 -3.13
N ALA A 107 3.99 -2.75 -2.31
CA ALA A 107 3.06 -2.85 -1.20
C ALA A 107 1.63 -3.14 -1.67
N GLN A 108 1.20 -2.54 -2.79
CA GLN A 108 -0.10 -2.83 -3.39
C GLN A 108 -0.20 -4.28 -3.88
N ASP A 109 0.83 -4.81 -4.52
CA ASP A 109 0.87 -6.20 -4.98
C ASP A 109 0.82 -7.17 -3.78
N GLU A 110 1.56 -6.89 -2.71
CA GLU A 110 1.54 -7.66 -1.46
C GLU A 110 0.16 -7.62 -0.78
N GLN A 111 -0.48 -6.44 -0.71
CA GLN A 111 -1.84 -6.31 -0.18
C GLN A 111 -2.88 -7.07 -1.02
N HIS A 112 -2.79 -6.98 -2.36
CA HIS A 112 -3.71 -7.69 -3.25
C HIS A 112 -3.59 -9.21 -3.08
N ALA A 113 -2.35 -9.73 -3.00
CA ALA A 113 -2.11 -11.14 -2.72
C ALA A 113 -2.68 -11.56 -1.35
N GLY A 114 -2.51 -10.73 -0.31
CA GLY A 114 -3.08 -10.99 1.01
C GLY A 114 -4.61 -11.04 1.01
N ILE A 115 -5.28 -10.15 0.28
CA ILE A 115 -6.74 -10.15 0.12
C ILE A 115 -7.22 -11.43 -0.57
N LEU A 116 -6.54 -11.86 -1.65
CA LEU A 116 -6.90 -13.10 -2.34
C LEU A 116 -6.77 -14.33 -1.42
N ALA A 117 -5.69 -14.41 -0.64
CA ALA A 117 -5.50 -15.49 0.33
C ALA A 117 -6.58 -15.51 1.42
N LEU A 118 -7.01 -14.32 1.89
CA LEU A 118 -8.12 -14.21 2.84
C LEU A 118 -9.44 -14.68 2.23
N VAL A 119 -9.73 -14.28 0.98
CA VAL A 119 -10.93 -14.72 0.26
C VAL A 119 -10.97 -16.23 0.12
N ASP A 120 -9.85 -16.87 -0.20
CA ASP A 120 -9.77 -18.33 -0.32
C ASP A 120 -9.99 -19.03 1.02
N THR A 121 -9.45 -18.47 2.11
CA THR A 121 -9.68 -18.97 3.47
C THR A 121 -11.15 -18.88 3.87
N VAL A 122 -11.80 -17.75 3.60
CA VAL A 122 -13.24 -17.55 3.89
C VAL A 122 -14.09 -18.50 3.05
N LYS A 123 -13.79 -18.67 1.75
CA LYS A 123 -14.51 -19.62 0.88
C LYS A 123 -14.42 -21.04 1.42
N ALA A 124 -13.23 -21.49 1.84
CA ALA A 124 -13.05 -22.82 2.41
C ALA A 124 -13.86 -23.01 3.70
N ALA A 125 -13.81 -22.03 4.61
CA ALA A 125 -14.59 -22.07 5.84
C ALA A 125 -16.11 -22.06 5.59
N MET A 126 -16.57 -21.28 4.60
CA MET A 126 -17.98 -21.29 4.19
C MET A 126 -18.40 -22.64 3.62
N GLY A 127 -17.57 -23.29 2.81
CA GLY A 127 -17.82 -24.64 2.31
C GLY A 127 -18.03 -25.64 3.46
N GLN A 128 -17.14 -25.62 4.46
CA GLN A 128 -17.27 -26.48 5.65
C GLN A 128 -18.55 -26.20 6.45
N LEU A 129 -18.95 -24.93 6.58
CA LEU A 129 -20.20 -24.57 7.26
C LEU A 129 -21.44 -25.07 6.50
N ILE A 130 -21.40 -25.04 5.17
CA ILE A 130 -22.48 -25.57 4.33
C ILE A 130 -22.59 -27.08 4.53
N GLU A 131 -21.47 -27.81 4.45
CA GLU A 131 -21.44 -29.27 4.68
C GLU A 131 -21.98 -29.62 6.07
N ARG A 132 -21.50 -28.96 7.12
CA ARG A 132 -21.99 -29.17 8.50
C ARG A 132 -23.49 -28.88 8.65
N ARG A 133 -24.01 -27.89 7.91
CA ARG A 133 -25.45 -27.58 7.92
C ARG A 133 -26.26 -28.70 7.27
N GLU A 134 -25.78 -29.28 6.18
CA GLU A 134 -26.43 -30.42 5.52
C GLU A 134 -26.40 -31.68 6.39
N ASP A 135 -25.26 -31.97 7.02
CA ASP A 135 -25.13 -33.06 7.99
C ASP A 135 -26.11 -32.88 9.15
N TRP A 136 -26.20 -31.67 9.69
CA TRP A 136 -27.13 -31.35 10.77
C TRP A 136 -28.59 -31.50 10.35
N HIS A 137 -28.98 -31.05 9.15
CA HIS A 137 -30.35 -31.26 8.65
C HIS A 137 -30.67 -32.74 8.51
N THR A 138 -29.71 -33.55 8.07
CA THR A 138 -29.85 -35.01 7.96
C THR A 138 -30.02 -35.66 9.32
N LEU A 139 -29.16 -35.31 10.29
CA LEU A 139 -29.26 -35.76 11.68
C LEU A 139 -30.60 -35.36 12.30
N ARG A 140 -31.03 -34.12 12.10
CA ARG A 140 -32.31 -33.60 12.58
C ARG A 140 -33.50 -34.32 11.94
N ALA A 141 -33.45 -34.62 10.64
CA ALA A 141 -34.52 -35.35 9.97
C ALA A 141 -34.67 -36.77 10.54
N ARG A 142 -33.56 -37.49 10.73
CA ARG A 142 -33.56 -38.83 11.38
C ARG A 142 -34.09 -38.77 12.80
N PHE A 143 -33.62 -37.79 13.58
CA PHE A 143 -34.12 -37.53 14.92
C PHE A 143 -35.65 -37.31 14.94
N ILE A 144 -36.19 -36.54 13.99
CA ILE A 144 -37.63 -36.30 13.88
C ILE A 144 -38.36 -37.61 13.57
N GLU A 145 -37.85 -38.43 12.66
CA GLU A 145 -38.42 -39.74 12.33
C GLU A 145 -38.43 -40.68 13.55
N ASP A 146 -37.32 -40.77 14.28
CA ASP A 146 -37.19 -41.63 15.48
C ASP A 146 -38.11 -41.16 16.62
N ALA A 147 -38.18 -39.85 16.87
CA ALA A 147 -39.10 -39.28 17.85
C ALA A 147 -40.57 -39.57 17.50
N LEU A 148 -40.96 -39.42 16.23
CA LEU A 148 -42.32 -39.77 15.79
C LEU A 148 -42.60 -41.27 15.97
N ALA A 149 -41.64 -42.15 15.66
CA ALA A 149 -41.77 -43.59 15.85
C ALA A 149 -41.98 -43.99 17.33
N LEU A 150 -41.40 -43.22 18.26
CA LEU A 150 -41.55 -43.39 19.70
C LEU A 150 -42.82 -42.73 20.27
N GLY A 151 -43.65 -42.11 19.42
CA GLY A 151 -44.85 -41.41 19.85
C GLY A 151 -44.56 -40.09 20.58
N VAL A 152 -43.36 -39.53 20.43
CA VAL A 152 -43.00 -38.23 20.98
C VAL A 152 -43.65 -37.14 20.12
N PRO A 153 -44.49 -36.25 20.68
CA PRO A 153 -45.08 -35.16 19.93
C PRO A 153 -44.01 -34.12 19.55
N ILE A 154 -43.76 -33.96 18.25
CA ILE A 154 -42.83 -32.96 17.72
C ILE A 154 -43.62 -31.77 17.22
N HIS A 155 -43.73 -30.72 18.03
CA HIS A 155 -44.20 -29.43 17.56
C HIS A 155 -43.01 -28.62 17.02
N ASN A 156 -43.16 -28.01 15.85
CA ASN A 156 -42.13 -27.14 15.23
C ASN A 156 -41.76 -25.91 16.09
N GLN A 157 -42.41 -25.72 17.24
CA GLN A 157 -42.12 -24.72 18.27
C GLN A 157 -41.60 -25.43 19.53
N GLY A 158 -40.30 -25.72 19.55
CA GLY A 158 -39.51 -25.89 20.77
C GLY A 158 -39.71 -27.18 21.57
N TRP A 159 -38.59 -27.72 22.03
CA TRP A 159 -38.51 -28.61 23.20
C TRP A 159 -39.09 -28.01 24.48
N ASP A 160 -39.51 -26.74 24.46
CA ASP A 160 -40.05 -25.98 25.58
C ASP A 160 -41.32 -26.59 26.20
N GLN A 161 -42.02 -27.46 25.47
CA GLN A 161 -43.19 -28.21 25.98
C GLN A 161 -42.89 -29.65 26.40
N MET A 162 -41.72 -30.18 26.05
CA MET A 162 -41.31 -31.53 26.45
C MET A 162 -40.81 -31.46 27.90
N LYS A 163 -41.41 -32.23 28.82
CA LYS A 163 -40.94 -32.23 30.21
C LYS A 163 -39.48 -32.67 30.23
N LEU A 164 -38.65 -31.96 31.00
CA LEU A 164 -37.20 -32.15 31.05
C LEU A 164 -36.78 -33.62 31.24
N ASP A 165 -37.59 -34.40 31.97
CA ASP A 165 -37.36 -35.83 32.21
C ASP A 165 -37.68 -36.71 30.99
N GLN A 166 -38.69 -36.35 30.20
CA GLN A 166 -38.99 -37.00 28.93
C GLN A 166 -37.90 -36.70 27.90
N ALA A 167 -37.45 -35.44 27.86
CA ALA A 167 -36.34 -35.00 27.02
C ALA A 167 -35.04 -35.75 27.35
N ARG A 168 -34.72 -35.94 28.65
CA ARG A 168 -33.56 -36.74 29.08
C ARG A 168 -33.70 -38.23 28.76
N ALA A 169 -34.85 -38.84 29.04
CA ALA A 169 -35.08 -40.26 28.75
C ALA A 169 -34.98 -40.56 27.26
N PHE A 170 -35.48 -39.64 26.42
CA PHE A 170 -35.38 -39.75 24.97
C PHE A 170 -33.94 -39.55 24.45
N MET A 171 -33.19 -38.59 24.98
CA MET A 171 -31.76 -38.45 24.63
C MET A 171 -30.95 -39.68 25.05
N HIS A 172 -31.27 -40.27 26.20
CA HIS A 172 -30.63 -41.51 26.65
C HIS A 172 -30.94 -42.69 25.71
N ASP A 173 -32.20 -42.86 25.26
CA ASP A 173 -32.56 -43.92 24.29
C ASP A 173 -31.91 -43.68 22.91
N LEU A 174 -31.74 -42.43 22.48
CA LEU A 174 -30.98 -42.10 21.26
C LEU A 174 -29.48 -42.41 21.40
N GLU A 175 -28.89 -42.10 22.55
CA GLU A 175 -27.50 -42.43 22.88
C GLU A 175 -27.27 -43.95 22.90
N GLU A 176 -28.19 -44.71 23.49
CA GLU A 176 -28.16 -46.19 23.49
C GLU A 176 -28.26 -46.80 22.07
N ARG A 177 -28.94 -46.11 21.14
CA ARG A 177 -29.03 -46.48 19.72
C ARG A 177 -27.83 -46.01 18.90
N GLY A 178 -26.83 -45.39 19.53
CA GLY A 178 -25.60 -44.95 18.90
C GLY A 178 -25.71 -43.60 18.17
N ALA A 179 -26.73 -42.79 18.46
CA ALA A 179 -26.83 -41.43 17.94
C ALA A 179 -25.87 -40.48 18.70
N ASP A 180 -25.23 -39.57 17.97
CA ASP A 180 -24.40 -38.51 18.57
C ASP A 180 -25.29 -37.40 19.16
N VAL A 181 -25.72 -37.62 20.40
CA VAL A 181 -26.59 -36.72 21.15
C VAL A 181 -25.94 -35.39 21.52
N GLU A 182 -24.61 -35.30 21.57
CA GLU A 182 -23.90 -34.04 21.81
C GLU A 182 -23.93 -33.15 20.55
N ALA A 183 -23.75 -33.74 19.36
CA ALA A 183 -23.92 -33.03 18.09
C ALA A 183 -25.34 -32.50 17.86
N LEU A 184 -26.36 -33.09 18.51
CA LEU A 184 -27.75 -32.63 18.45
C LEU A 184 -28.06 -31.45 19.39
N LYS A 185 -27.25 -31.25 20.44
CA LYS A 185 -27.39 -30.13 21.38
C LYS A 185 -26.84 -28.81 20.83
N VAL A 186 -25.91 -28.91 19.89
CA VAL A 186 -25.16 -27.79 19.34
C VAL A 186 -25.53 -27.59 17.87
N ASN A 187 -25.86 -26.36 17.47
CA ASN A 187 -26.16 -26.07 16.07
C ASN A 187 -24.88 -26.06 15.19
N PRO A 188 -24.98 -26.00 13.85
CA PRO A 188 -23.81 -25.95 12.96
C PRO A 188 -22.81 -24.79 13.23
N PHE A 189 -23.19 -23.79 14.04
CA PHE A 189 -22.37 -22.66 14.44
C PHE A 189 -21.71 -22.83 15.82
N GLY A 190 -21.87 -23.98 16.48
CA GLY A 190 -21.25 -24.22 17.79
C GLY A 190 -22.05 -23.66 18.97
N GLU A 191 -23.27 -23.17 18.75
CA GLU A 191 -24.12 -22.61 19.80
C GLU A 191 -25.06 -23.66 20.40
N ASP A 192 -25.18 -23.67 21.73
CA ASP A 192 -26.13 -24.51 22.47
C ASP A 192 -27.57 -24.01 22.24
N TRP A 193 -28.44 -24.90 21.75
CA TRP A 193 -29.85 -24.59 21.47
C TRP A 193 -30.60 -24.13 22.73
N GLN A 194 -30.22 -24.61 23.91
CA GLN A 194 -30.88 -24.22 25.16
C GLN A 194 -30.70 -22.73 25.51
N GLN A 195 -29.68 -22.07 24.95
CA GLN A 195 -29.46 -20.64 25.18
C GLN A 195 -30.34 -19.76 24.27
N ARG A 196 -30.74 -20.23 23.08
CA ARG A 196 -31.60 -19.45 22.16
C ARG A 196 -33.06 -19.35 22.60
N THR A 197 -33.57 -20.27 23.41
CA THR A 197 -34.95 -20.15 23.95
C THR A 197 -35.05 -19.17 25.12
N ARG A 198 -33.91 -18.68 25.65
CA ARG A 198 -33.85 -17.60 26.65
C ARG A 198 -33.53 -16.22 26.10
N VAL A 199 -33.00 -16.12 24.88
CA VAL A 199 -32.53 -14.85 24.31
C VAL A 199 -33.48 -14.37 23.22
N ASP A 200 -34.32 -13.40 23.63
CA ASP A 200 -34.91 -12.31 22.85
C ASP A 200 -35.51 -12.62 21.46
N THR A 201 -36.83 -12.53 21.42
CA THR A 201 -37.65 -12.40 20.21
C THR A 201 -37.45 -11.07 19.45
N ASP A 202 -36.53 -10.21 19.92
CA ASP A 202 -36.19 -8.91 19.32
C ASP A 202 -34.80 -8.86 18.64
N TYR A 203 -34.09 -9.99 18.52
CA TYR A 203 -32.76 -10.02 17.90
C TYR A 203 -32.81 -9.84 16.37
N ARG A 204 -32.76 -8.57 15.92
CA ARG A 204 -32.15 -8.24 14.62
C ARG A 204 -30.69 -8.67 14.67
N PHE A 205 -30.25 -9.46 13.68
CA PHE A 205 -28.87 -9.91 13.52
C PHE A 205 -27.83 -8.86 13.97
N PRO A 206 -26.87 -9.20 14.85
CA PRO A 206 -25.90 -8.24 15.35
C PRO A 206 -24.71 -8.13 14.39
N PHE A 207 -24.90 -7.74 13.13
CA PHE A 207 -23.77 -7.41 12.26
C PHE A 207 -24.04 -6.21 11.33
N ILE A 208 -23.56 -5.05 11.84
CA ILE A 208 -22.92 -3.93 11.13
C ILE A 208 -23.86 -2.96 10.36
N PRO A 209 -23.77 -1.63 10.61
CA PRO A 209 -24.49 -0.63 9.85
C PRO A 209 -24.15 -0.73 8.36
N GLN A 210 -25.17 -0.63 7.49
CA GLN A 210 -25.02 -0.49 6.04
C GLN A 210 -24.43 0.90 5.68
N GLY A 211 -23.28 1.26 6.24
CA GLY A 211 -22.59 2.51 5.97
C GLY A 211 -21.67 2.38 4.75
N GLU A 212 -21.71 3.38 3.88
CA GLU A 212 -20.78 3.53 2.75
C GLU A 212 -19.31 3.45 3.21
N LEU A 213 -18.43 2.93 2.34
CA LEU A 213 -16.99 2.93 2.55
C LEU A 213 -16.49 4.38 2.60
N HIS A 214 -16.33 4.93 3.80
CA HIS A 214 -15.79 6.28 3.94
C HIS A 214 -14.28 6.30 3.63
N PRO A 215 -13.82 7.21 2.74
CA PRO A 215 -12.42 7.27 2.30
C PRO A 215 -11.43 7.69 3.40
N TYR A 216 -11.90 8.01 4.62
CA TYR A 216 -11.11 8.44 5.77
C TYR A 216 -10.96 7.38 6.87
N ALA A 217 -11.59 6.20 6.74
CA ALA A 217 -11.38 5.10 7.69
C ALA A 217 -9.92 4.60 7.64
N ASP A 218 -9.37 4.08 8.74
CA ASP A 218 -8.03 3.45 8.69
C ASP A 218 -8.08 2.10 7.95
N PHE A 219 -6.90 1.54 7.63
CA PHE A 219 -6.81 0.32 6.82
C PHE A 219 -7.53 -0.86 7.47
N ASP A 220 -7.36 -1.03 8.79
CA ASP A 220 -7.97 -2.13 9.53
C ASP A 220 -9.50 -2.01 9.53
N GLU A 221 -10.04 -0.80 9.71
CA GLU A 221 -11.48 -0.54 9.63
C GLU A 221 -12.05 -0.79 8.21
N ARG A 222 -11.31 -0.44 7.15
CA ARG A 222 -11.72 -0.73 5.77
C ARG A 222 -11.75 -2.22 5.47
N ILE A 223 -10.74 -2.98 5.93
CA ILE A 223 -10.68 -4.43 5.76
C ILE A 223 -11.81 -5.11 6.52
N LEU A 224 -12.06 -4.72 7.78
CA LEU A 224 -13.17 -5.25 8.58
C LEU A 224 -14.53 -5.04 7.89
N ARG A 225 -14.76 -3.84 7.34
CA ARG A 225 -15.99 -3.52 6.60
C ARG A 225 -16.10 -4.29 5.29
N LEU A 226 -15.00 -4.47 4.55
CA LEU A 226 -14.98 -5.26 3.31
C LEU A 226 -15.28 -6.73 3.59
N VAL A 227 -14.65 -7.33 4.60
CA VAL A 227 -14.88 -8.72 5.01
C VAL A 227 -16.33 -8.90 5.45
N ALA A 228 -16.87 -7.98 6.25
CA ALA A 228 -18.27 -8.00 6.65
C ALA A 228 -19.23 -7.92 5.45
N ARG A 229 -18.92 -7.07 4.46
CA ARG A 229 -19.72 -6.94 3.24
C ARG A 229 -19.68 -8.21 2.40
N LEU A 230 -18.50 -8.77 2.16
CA LEU A 230 -18.32 -10.01 1.41
C LEU A 230 -19.03 -11.18 2.10
N TYR A 231 -18.95 -11.27 3.43
CA TYR A 231 -19.68 -12.28 4.20
C TYR A 231 -21.20 -12.11 4.07
N SER A 232 -21.72 -10.89 4.22
CA SER A 232 -23.15 -10.58 4.04
C SER A 232 -23.64 -10.92 2.62
N ASP A 233 -22.88 -10.53 1.59
CA ASP A 233 -23.24 -10.79 0.20
C ASP A 233 -23.17 -12.30 -0.10
N ALA A 234 -22.20 -13.03 0.48
CA ALA A 234 -22.10 -14.48 0.32
C ALA A 234 -23.24 -15.24 1.03
N VAL A 235 -23.62 -14.83 2.25
CA VAL A 235 -24.78 -15.38 2.96
C VAL A 235 -26.08 -15.08 2.19
N THR A 236 -26.22 -13.86 1.67
CA THR A 236 -27.39 -13.47 0.84
C THR A 236 -27.45 -14.30 -0.44
N ALA A 237 -26.33 -14.44 -1.16
CA ALA A 237 -26.24 -15.24 -2.37
C ALA A 237 -26.57 -16.72 -2.09
N TYR A 238 -26.09 -17.27 -0.98
CA TYR A 238 -26.43 -18.62 -0.54
C TYR A 238 -27.93 -18.77 -0.24
N LEU A 239 -28.53 -17.86 0.54
CA LEU A 239 -29.96 -17.90 0.86
C LEU A 239 -30.85 -17.73 -0.37
N VAL A 240 -30.44 -16.89 -1.34
CA VAL A 240 -31.13 -16.70 -2.61
C VAL A 240 -30.99 -17.93 -3.50
N ALA A 241 -29.80 -18.50 -3.61
CA ALA A 241 -29.56 -19.73 -4.35
C ALA A 241 -30.31 -20.93 -3.74
N ASP A 242 -30.50 -20.92 -2.42
CA ASP A 242 -31.15 -21.99 -1.67
C ASP A 242 -32.64 -21.73 -1.38
N ALA A 243 -33.19 -20.66 -1.96
CA ALA A 243 -34.61 -20.33 -1.86
C ALA A 243 -35.48 -21.40 -2.57
N PRO A 244 -36.71 -21.67 -2.08
CA PRO A 244 -37.60 -22.66 -2.69
C PRO A 244 -37.83 -22.47 -4.19
N LYS A 245 -37.88 -21.22 -4.66
CA LYS A 245 -37.98 -20.88 -6.09
C LYS A 245 -36.72 -21.24 -6.89
N ALA A 246 -35.54 -21.00 -6.33
CA ALA A 246 -34.26 -21.34 -6.97
C ALA A 246 -34.00 -22.85 -6.97
N ARG A 247 -34.42 -23.58 -5.92
CA ARG A 247 -34.45 -25.05 -5.90
C ARG A 247 -35.42 -25.61 -6.94
N ALA A 248 -36.67 -25.13 -6.96
CA ALA A 248 -37.67 -25.56 -7.94
C ALA A 248 -37.22 -25.30 -9.39
N TYR A 249 -36.52 -24.18 -9.65
CA TYR A 249 -35.95 -23.87 -10.96
C TYR A 249 -34.79 -24.81 -11.35
N ARG A 250 -33.96 -25.22 -10.38
CA ARG A 250 -32.89 -26.21 -10.61
C ARG A 250 -33.45 -27.60 -10.83
N GLU A 251 -34.47 -27.98 -10.08
CA GLU A 251 -35.18 -29.26 -10.25
C GLU A 251 -35.93 -29.32 -11.59
N SER A 252 -36.53 -28.20 -12.04
CA SER A 252 -37.18 -28.13 -13.36
C SER A 252 -36.21 -28.14 -14.54
N ASN A 253 -34.95 -27.74 -14.34
CA ASN A 253 -33.93 -27.67 -15.38
C ASN A 253 -32.82 -28.75 -15.24
N GLY A 254 -32.89 -29.60 -14.21
CA GLY A 254 -31.81 -30.47 -13.74
C GLY A 254 -31.71 -31.84 -14.43
N GLY A 255 -31.71 -31.84 -15.76
CA GLY A 255 -31.35 -33.02 -16.56
C GLY A 255 -30.31 -32.77 -17.65
N LYS A 256 -29.80 -31.53 -17.80
CA LYS A 256 -28.70 -31.21 -18.72
C LYS A 256 -27.84 -30.09 -18.14
N ALA A 257 -26.79 -30.48 -17.43
CA ALA A 257 -25.55 -29.74 -17.33
C ALA A 257 -24.43 -30.68 -17.76
#